data_AF-A0A9X3CVZ2-F1
#
_entry.id   AF-A0A9X3CVZ2-F1
#
_cell.length_a   1.000
_cell.length_b   1.000
_cell.length_c   1.000
_cell.angle_alpha   90.00
_cell.angle_beta   90.00
_cell.angle_gamma   90.00
#
_symmetry.space_group_name_H-M   'P 1'
#
loop_
_entity.id
_entity.type
_entity.pdbx_description
1 polymer ?
#
loop_
_entity_poly.entity_id
_entity_poly.type
_entity_poly.pdbx_seq_one_letter_code
_entity_poly.pdbx_strand_id
1 'polypeptide(L)'
;MSITKQDSQKSSSSNPSDLLLTPEESKIKPLTVFVHWSESRAFDSDTEYDFADFEAKALEVAKTNPLGGYDKTKVTVTFDNEHQHECRLDLGCGGNDQGFAEHCLSTLNYYHIHKNEPDKRWLNDKYHQQLIELINTYALNYTLVDLGRMQIKQVEEQAKAQEAAKEEVKQKEREKAWREHQQAEEAFQEALEVPTWAKGVIVA
;
A
#
# COMPACT_ATOMS: atom_id res chain seq x y z
N MET A 1 -14.93 5.78 78.92
CA MET A 1 -16.36 5.86 78.53
C MET A 1 -16.59 7.30 78.13
N SER A 2 -16.40 7.68 76.86
CA SER A 2 -17.30 7.50 75.70
C SER A 2 -18.57 8.36 75.79
N ILE A 3 -18.97 8.92 74.63
CA ILE A 3 -20.06 9.88 74.30
C ILE A 3 -19.49 11.32 74.19
N THR A 4 -19.16 11.93 73.05
CA THR A 4 -19.73 12.09 71.68
C THR A 4 -20.87 13.13 71.57
N LYS A 5 -20.71 14.00 70.55
CA LYS A 5 -21.62 14.98 69.90
C LYS A 5 -21.44 16.45 70.37
N GLN A 6 -21.40 17.49 69.53
CA GLN A 6 -21.95 17.62 68.18
C GLN A 6 -21.34 18.80 67.39
N ASP A 7 -21.08 18.50 66.12
CA ASP A 7 -21.08 19.29 64.88
C ASP A 7 -21.11 20.84 64.89
N SER A 8 -20.14 21.42 64.18
CA SER A 8 -20.32 22.67 63.43
C SER A 8 -20.09 22.38 61.95
N GLN A 9 -21.17 22.47 61.17
CA GLN A 9 -21.16 22.39 59.72
C GLN A 9 -20.31 23.52 59.13
N LYS A 10 -19.31 23.15 58.34
CA LYS A 10 -18.70 24.04 57.35
C LYS A 10 -18.95 23.45 55.97
N SER A 11 -19.85 24.11 55.24
CA SER A 11 -20.10 23.91 53.82
C SER A 11 -18.84 24.27 53.03
N SER A 12 -18.16 23.28 52.46
CA SER A 12 -17.15 23.50 51.42
C SER A 12 -17.77 23.20 50.06
N SER A 13 -18.19 24.29 49.42
CA SER A 13 -18.25 24.53 47.98
C SER A 13 -17.64 23.42 47.11
N SER A 14 -18.51 22.64 46.46
CA SER A 14 -18.14 21.80 45.32
C SER A 14 -17.85 22.70 44.11
N ASN A 15 -16.58 22.82 43.72
CA ASN A 15 -16.19 23.40 42.43
C ASN A 15 -16.70 22.50 41.30
N PRO A 16 -17.43 23.03 40.31
CA PRO A 16 -17.67 22.33 39.05
C PRO A 16 -16.53 22.66 38.10
N SER A 17 -15.37 22.03 38.29
CA SER A 17 -14.22 22.21 37.40
C SER A 17 -13.40 20.93 37.22
N ASP A 18 -14.03 19.78 37.41
CA ASP A 18 -13.55 18.49 36.89
C ASP A 18 -14.51 18.05 35.78
N LEU A 19 -14.52 18.82 34.68
CA LEU A 19 -14.78 18.22 33.37
C LEU A 19 -13.53 17.44 33.01
N LEU A 20 -13.45 16.23 33.57
CA LEU A 20 -12.66 15.15 33.00
C LEU A 20 -13.09 15.02 31.54
N LEU A 21 -12.35 15.68 30.64
CA LEU A 21 -12.38 15.39 29.22
C LEU A 21 -11.97 13.93 29.08
N THR A 22 -12.95 13.07 28.91
CA THR A 22 -12.74 11.70 28.45
C THR A 22 -12.02 11.79 27.11
N PRO A 23 -10.98 10.98 26.86
CA PRO A 23 -10.27 10.94 25.58
C PRO A 23 -11.11 10.22 24.51
N GLU A 24 -12.32 10.71 24.28
CA GLU A 24 -12.89 10.78 22.94
C GLU A 24 -12.35 12.09 22.36
N GLU A 25 -11.04 12.16 22.15
CA GLU A 25 -10.46 13.21 21.31
C GLU A 25 -11.25 13.17 20.01
N SER A 26 -11.94 14.27 19.72
CA SER A 26 -12.90 14.34 18.63
C SER A 26 -12.25 13.91 17.34
N LYS A 27 -12.53 12.67 16.92
CA LYS A 27 -12.03 12.10 15.67
C LYS A 27 -12.40 13.06 14.54
N ILE A 28 -11.42 13.55 13.79
CA ILE A 28 -11.63 14.50 12.70
C ILE A 28 -11.86 13.73 11.39
N LYS A 29 -12.85 14.16 10.62
CA LYS A 29 -13.26 13.47 9.39
C LYS A 29 -12.60 14.09 8.18
N PRO A 30 -11.96 13.29 7.31
CA PRO A 30 -11.49 13.82 6.04
C PRO A 30 -12.69 14.16 5.14
N LEU A 31 -12.63 15.30 4.47
CA LEU A 31 -13.72 15.82 3.64
C LEU A 31 -13.34 15.88 2.16
N THR A 32 -12.20 16.50 1.86
CA THR A 32 -11.76 16.70 0.48
C THR A 32 -10.30 16.30 0.30
N VAL A 33 -9.96 15.97 -0.94
CA VAL A 33 -8.58 15.69 -1.37
C VAL A 33 -8.25 16.59 -2.54
N PHE A 34 -7.29 17.49 -2.34
CA PHE A 34 -6.69 18.26 -3.40
C PHE A 34 -5.53 17.49 -4.00
N VAL A 35 -5.63 17.11 -5.27
CA VAL A 35 -4.56 16.44 -6.00
C VAL A 35 -3.70 17.48 -6.68
N HIS A 36 -2.43 17.59 -6.27
CA HIS A 36 -1.47 18.48 -6.92
C HIS A 36 -1.02 17.89 -8.25
N TRP A 37 -0.64 16.61 -8.25
CA TRP A 37 -0.23 15.87 -9.44
C TRP A 37 -0.33 14.35 -9.23
N SER A 38 -0.47 13.60 -10.33
CA SER A 38 -0.48 12.13 -10.34
C SER A 38 0.24 11.56 -11.56
N GLU A 39 1.05 10.51 -11.37
CA GLU A 39 1.68 9.74 -12.45
C GLU A 39 0.65 8.87 -13.22
N SER A 40 -0.44 8.47 -12.57
CA SER A 40 -1.47 7.56 -13.13
C SER A 40 -2.27 8.13 -14.30
N ARG A 41 -2.28 9.47 -14.45
CA ARG A 41 -3.17 10.22 -15.36
C ARG A 41 -4.68 10.01 -15.13
N ALA A 42 -5.05 9.24 -14.11
CA ALA A 42 -6.45 9.07 -13.74
C ALA A 42 -6.98 10.30 -13.01
N PHE A 43 -6.12 11.02 -12.30
CA PHE A 43 -6.47 12.26 -11.60
C PHE A 43 -6.03 13.48 -12.40
N ASP A 44 -6.94 14.44 -12.51
CA ASP A 44 -6.60 15.79 -12.98
C ASP A 44 -5.74 16.50 -11.92
N SER A 45 -4.69 17.18 -12.38
CA SER A 45 -3.85 18.04 -11.55
C SER A 45 -4.61 19.26 -11.05
N ASP A 46 -4.16 19.78 -9.92
CA ASP A 46 -4.70 20.96 -9.24
C ASP A 46 -6.23 20.91 -9.05
N THR A 47 -6.75 19.71 -8.76
CA THR A 47 -8.19 19.44 -8.68
C THR A 47 -8.56 18.90 -7.32
N GLU A 48 -9.67 19.41 -6.78
CA GLU A 48 -10.27 18.91 -5.53
C GLU A 48 -11.32 17.84 -5.82
N TYR A 49 -11.29 16.79 -5.00
CA TYR A 49 -12.24 15.67 -5.02
C TYR A 49 -12.90 15.52 -3.64
N ASP A 50 -14.13 15.00 -3.61
CA ASP A 50 -14.69 14.43 -2.39
C ASP A 50 -13.80 13.27 -1.90
N PHE A 51 -13.62 13.16 -0.59
CA PHE A 51 -12.75 12.15 -0.01
C PHE A 51 -13.15 10.72 -0.38
N ALA A 52 -14.44 10.38 -0.35
CA ALA A 52 -14.90 9.03 -0.66
C ALA A 52 -14.71 8.69 -2.13
N ASP A 53 -14.99 9.66 -3.03
CA ASP A 53 -14.77 9.50 -4.46
C ASP A 53 -13.29 9.35 -4.80
N PHE A 54 -12.43 10.13 -4.13
CA PHE A 54 -10.98 9.99 -4.24
C PHE A 54 -10.50 8.61 -3.81
N GLU A 55 -10.88 8.14 -2.62
CA GLU A 55 -10.46 6.83 -2.10
C GLU A 55 -10.89 5.68 -3.03
N ALA A 56 -12.13 5.71 -3.53
CA ALA A 56 -12.61 4.71 -4.48
C ALA A 56 -11.80 4.71 -5.77
N LYS A 57 -11.50 5.90 -6.31
CA LYS A 57 -10.71 6.05 -7.54
C LYS A 57 -9.24 5.66 -7.32
N ALA A 58 -8.66 6.01 -6.18
CA ALA A 58 -7.29 5.66 -5.82
C ALA A 58 -7.10 4.14 -5.73
N LEU A 59 -8.09 3.42 -5.19
CA LEU A 59 -8.09 1.97 -5.16
C LEU A 59 -8.13 1.36 -6.57
N GLU A 60 -8.94 1.91 -7.48
CA GLU A 60 -8.96 1.46 -8.88
C GLU A 60 -7.63 1.72 -9.60
N VAL A 61 -6.98 2.85 -9.33
CA VAL A 61 -5.63 3.15 -9.84
C VAL A 61 -4.60 2.16 -9.27
N ALA A 62 -4.62 1.89 -7.97
CA ALA A 62 -3.67 0.95 -7.37
C ALA A 62 -3.73 -0.45 -8.03
N LYS A 63 -4.94 -0.91 -8.37
CA LYS A 63 -5.17 -2.19 -9.06
C LYS A 63 -4.58 -2.26 -10.47
N THR A 64 -4.23 -1.13 -11.11
CA THR A 64 -3.62 -1.16 -12.46
C THR A 64 -2.16 -1.59 -12.46
N ASN A 65 -1.53 -1.70 -11.29
CA ASN A 65 -0.14 -2.14 -11.11
C ASN A 65 -0.07 -3.50 -10.38
N PRO A 66 -0.68 -4.59 -10.91
CA PRO A 66 -0.93 -5.83 -10.15
C PRO A 66 0.30 -6.73 -9.97
N LEU A 67 1.37 -6.49 -10.73
CA LEU A 67 2.63 -7.26 -10.66
C LEU A 67 3.78 -6.45 -10.05
N GLY A 68 3.45 -5.32 -9.40
CA GLY A 68 4.42 -4.40 -8.81
C GLY A 68 4.52 -3.09 -9.59
N GLY A 69 5.32 -2.16 -9.04
CA GLY A 69 5.28 -0.75 -9.43
C GLY A 69 4.16 0.00 -8.70
N TYR A 70 4.16 1.32 -8.84
CA TYR A 70 3.16 2.21 -8.29
C TYR A 70 3.18 3.55 -9.03
N ASP A 71 2.05 4.24 -8.99
CA ASP A 71 1.90 5.60 -9.51
C ASP A 71 1.94 6.60 -8.36
N LYS A 72 2.94 7.49 -8.36
CA LYS A 72 3.04 8.52 -7.32
C LYS A 72 1.96 9.57 -7.51
N THR A 73 1.31 9.95 -6.41
CA THR A 73 0.28 10.99 -6.40
C THR A 73 0.49 11.90 -5.19
N LYS A 74 0.71 13.20 -5.42
CA LYS A 74 0.84 14.18 -4.35
C LYS A 74 -0.53 14.77 -4.03
N VAL A 75 -0.93 14.72 -2.77
CA VAL A 75 -2.25 15.16 -2.30
C VAL A 75 -2.17 16.02 -1.05
N THR A 76 -3.18 16.85 -0.85
CA THR A 76 -3.51 17.46 0.44
C THR A 76 -4.93 17.07 0.83
N VAL A 77 -5.08 16.41 1.98
CA VAL A 77 -6.39 16.06 2.54
C VAL A 77 -6.83 17.13 3.53
N THR A 78 -8.03 17.68 3.33
CA THR A 78 -8.64 18.66 4.25
C THR A 78 -9.70 17.98 5.12
N PHE A 79 -9.67 18.26 6.41
CA PHE A 79 -10.55 17.67 7.41
C PHE A 79 -11.65 18.65 7.86
N ASP A 80 -12.66 18.14 8.55
CA ASP A 80 -13.81 18.92 9.05
C ASP A 80 -13.45 20.01 10.08
N ASN A 81 -12.29 19.91 10.71
CA ASN A 81 -11.73 20.94 11.58
C ASN A 81 -10.75 21.90 10.87
N GLU A 82 -10.75 21.92 9.53
CA GLU A 82 -9.85 22.71 8.67
C GLU A 82 -8.37 22.27 8.72
N HIS A 83 -8.04 21.21 9.47
CA HIS A 83 -6.71 20.60 9.43
C HIS A 83 -6.40 20.10 8.03
N GLN A 84 -5.13 20.20 7.63
CA GLN A 84 -4.64 19.72 6.34
C GLN A 84 -3.47 18.76 6.51
N HIS A 85 -3.49 17.67 5.74
CA HIS A 85 -2.41 16.70 5.65
C HIS A 85 -1.92 16.62 4.21
N GLU A 86 -0.74 17.17 3.92
CA GLU A 86 -0.06 16.98 2.64
C GLU A 86 0.82 15.74 2.68
N CYS A 87 0.66 14.83 1.71
CA CYS A 87 1.52 13.66 1.57
C CYS A 87 1.66 13.23 0.09
N ARG A 88 2.57 12.28 -0.14
CA ARG A 88 2.66 11.54 -1.40
C ARG A 88 2.14 10.13 -1.15
N LEU A 89 1.20 9.69 -1.98
CA LEU A 89 0.72 8.33 -2.04
C LEU A 89 1.43 7.59 -3.18
N ASP A 90 1.84 6.36 -2.92
CA ASP A 90 2.45 5.46 -3.89
C ASP A 90 1.38 4.44 -4.29
N LEU A 91 0.53 4.76 -5.28
CA LEU A 91 -0.66 3.95 -5.59
C LEU A 91 -0.31 2.67 -6.36
N GLY A 92 -0.48 1.50 -5.75
CA GLY A 92 -0.16 0.22 -6.40
C GLY A 92 -0.51 -1.02 -5.58
N CYS A 93 -0.39 -2.20 -6.19
CA CYS A 93 -0.41 -3.46 -5.45
C CYS A 93 0.96 -3.75 -4.79
N GLY A 94 1.07 -4.83 -4.03
CA GLY A 94 2.34 -5.31 -3.48
C GLY A 94 2.75 -4.67 -2.16
N GLY A 95 1.78 -4.23 -1.36
CA GLY A 95 2.02 -3.51 -0.11
C GLY A 95 2.31 -2.01 -0.29
N ASN A 96 2.01 -1.48 -1.47
CA ASN A 96 1.95 -0.04 -1.75
C ASN A 96 0.59 0.53 -1.31
N ASP A 97 0.42 1.84 -1.46
CA ASP A 97 -0.79 2.52 -1.03
C ASP A 97 -1.97 2.18 -1.97
N GLN A 98 -3.18 2.08 -1.41
CA GLN A 98 -4.42 1.97 -2.18
C GLN A 98 -5.34 3.19 -2.01
N GLY A 99 -4.87 4.20 -1.29
CA GLY A 99 -5.61 5.39 -0.89
C GLY A 99 -4.96 6.03 0.33
N PHE A 100 -5.41 7.24 0.70
CA PHE A 100 -4.91 7.96 1.86
C PHE A 100 -5.22 7.23 3.18
N ALA A 101 -6.41 6.62 3.29
CA ALA A 101 -6.79 5.93 4.52
C ALA A 101 -5.87 4.74 4.77
N GLU A 102 -5.57 3.95 3.73
CA GLU A 102 -4.65 2.83 3.86
C GLU A 102 -3.22 3.30 4.17
N HIS A 103 -2.73 4.35 3.51
CA HIS A 103 -1.41 4.93 3.77
C HIS A 103 -1.22 5.29 5.25
N CYS A 104 -2.23 5.97 5.81
CA CYS A 104 -2.26 6.35 7.23
C CYS A 104 -2.25 5.12 8.16
N LEU A 105 -3.10 4.13 7.89
CA LEU A 105 -3.20 2.93 8.72
C LEU A 105 -1.97 2.03 8.61
N SER A 106 -1.37 1.93 7.43
CA SER A 106 -0.14 1.19 7.21
C SER A 106 1.05 1.88 7.89
N THR A 107 1.09 3.22 7.89
CA THR A 107 2.06 4.01 8.68
C THR A 107 1.93 3.75 10.18
N LEU A 108 0.71 3.78 10.72
CA LEU A 108 0.45 3.43 12.13
C LEU A 108 0.88 2.00 12.45
N ASN A 109 0.50 1.04 11.61
CA ASN A 109 0.83 -0.36 11.81
C ASN A 109 2.34 -0.59 11.80
N TYR A 110 3.05 0.02 10.84
CA TYR A 110 4.51 -0.03 10.76
C TYR A 110 5.14 0.50 12.06
N TYR A 111 4.70 1.67 12.53
CA TYR A 111 5.17 2.22 13.81
C TYR A 111 4.93 1.25 14.97
N HIS A 112 3.74 0.67 15.09
CA HIS A 112 3.42 -0.24 16.20
C HIS A 112 4.28 -1.50 16.22
N ILE A 113 4.59 -2.07 15.05
CA ILE A 113 5.44 -3.26 14.93
C ILE A 113 6.89 -2.90 15.25
N HIS A 114 7.38 -1.76 14.75
CA HIS A 114 8.82 -1.50 14.64
C HIS A 114 9.38 -0.48 15.64
N LYS A 115 8.55 0.25 16.41
CA LYS A 115 9.01 1.35 17.30
C LYS A 115 10.06 0.99 18.34
N ASN A 116 10.16 -0.29 18.70
CA ASN A 116 11.11 -0.80 19.70
C ASN A 116 12.39 -1.36 19.08
N GLU A 117 12.53 -1.35 17.75
CA GLU A 117 13.67 -1.92 17.06
C GLU A 117 14.90 -0.99 17.13
N PRO A 118 16.07 -1.47 17.57
CA PRO A 118 17.24 -0.61 17.81
C PRO A 118 17.76 0.15 16.58
N ASP A 119 17.52 -0.37 15.38
CA ASP A 119 17.91 0.21 14.08
C ASP A 119 16.91 1.25 13.56
N LYS A 120 15.73 1.39 14.18
CA LYS A 120 14.64 2.28 13.74
C LYS A 120 14.33 3.39 14.74
N ARG A 121 15.38 3.93 15.38
CA ARG A 121 15.25 5.03 16.36
C ARG A 121 14.50 6.25 15.82
N TRP A 122 14.60 6.51 14.52
CA TRP A 122 13.92 7.61 13.82
C TRP A 122 12.39 7.55 13.94
N LEU A 123 11.80 6.38 14.22
CA LEU A 123 10.37 6.26 14.53
C LEU A 123 9.97 6.99 15.82
N ASN A 124 10.92 7.25 16.72
CA ASN A 124 10.69 7.95 17.98
C ASN A 124 11.09 9.44 17.90
N ASP A 125 11.49 9.93 16.73
CA ASP A 125 11.79 11.34 16.55
C ASP A 125 10.50 12.17 16.63
N LYS A 126 10.63 13.42 17.09
CA LYS A 126 9.49 14.32 17.37
C LYS A 126 8.51 14.41 16.20
N TYR A 127 9.00 14.56 14.97
CA TYR A 127 8.16 14.68 13.79
C TYR A 127 7.36 13.41 13.51
N HIS A 128 7.98 12.23 13.69
CA HIS A 128 7.29 10.97 13.48
C HIS A 128 6.23 10.74 14.56
N GLN A 129 6.56 11.03 15.83
CA GLN A 129 5.59 10.94 16.92
C GLN A 129 4.38 11.86 16.68
N GLN A 130 4.61 13.10 16.25
CA GLN A 130 3.53 14.03 15.90
C GLN A 130 2.66 13.52 14.76
N LEU A 131 3.26 12.89 13.73
CA LEU A 131 2.51 12.26 12.65
C LEU A 131 1.64 11.11 13.17
N ILE A 132 2.19 10.24 14.03
CA ILE A 132 1.45 9.11 14.62
C ILE A 132 0.31 9.60 15.51
N GLU A 133 0.55 10.59 16.38
CA GLU A 133 -0.48 11.24 17.18
C GLU A 133 -1.59 11.81 16.30
N LEU A 134 -1.21 12.53 15.24
CA LEU A 134 -2.15 13.12 14.30
C LEU A 134 -2.99 12.07 13.58
N ILE A 135 -2.39 10.99 13.05
CA ILE A 135 -3.16 9.93 12.38
C ILE A 135 -4.14 9.26 13.35
N ASN A 136 -3.77 9.11 14.63
CA ASN A 136 -4.69 8.58 15.64
C ASN A 136 -5.95 9.44 15.84
N THR A 137 -5.91 10.73 15.49
CA THR A 137 -7.10 11.60 15.51
C THR A 137 -8.02 11.42 14.30
N TYR A 138 -7.60 10.73 13.23
CA TYR A 138 -8.40 10.64 12.00
C TYR A 138 -9.53 9.61 12.12
N ALA A 139 -10.71 9.99 11.61
CA ALA A 139 -11.89 9.15 11.49
C ALA A 139 -11.86 8.32 10.19
N LEU A 140 -10.91 7.39 10.08
CA LEU A 140 -10.73 6.54 8.89
C LEU A 140 -11.63 5.30 8.91
N ASN A 141 -12.08 4.86 7.73
CA ASN A 141 -12.91 3.67 7.59
C ASN A 141 -12.06 2.40 7.43
N TYR A 142 -11.78 1.73 8.55
CA TYR A 142 -11.00 0.49 8.60
C TYR A 142 -11.61 -0.63 7.73
N THR A 143 -12.94 -0.75 7.73
CA THR A 143 -13.64 -1.78 6.95
C THR A 143 -13.43 -1.61 5.46
N LEU A 144 -13.49 -0.38 4.95
CA LEU A 144 -13.21 -0.10 3.53
C LEU A 144 -11.75 -0.38 3.18
N VAL A 145 -10.81 -0.03 4.07
CA VAL A 145 -9.39 -0.34 3.86
C VAL A 145 -9.14 -1.85 3.79
N ASP A 146 -9.73 -2.62 4.69
CA ASP A 146 -9.58 -4.08 4.68
C ASP A 146 -10.24 -4.74 3.46
N LEU A 147 -11.40 -4.22 3.03
CA LEU A 147 -12.02 -4.62 1.76
C LEU A 147 -11.09 -4.33 0.57
N GLY A 148 -10.49 -3.15 0.52
CA GLY A 148 -9.51 -2.79 -0.50
C GLY A 148 -8.32 -3.76 -0.51
N ARG A 149 -7.75 -4.05 0.67
CA ARG A 149 -6.61 -4.99 0.80
C ARG A 149 -6.93 -6.36 0.25
N MET A 150 -8.15 -6.87 0.50
CA MET A 150 -8.60 -8.13 -0.07
C MET A 150 -8.72 -8.08 -1.60
N GLN A 151 -9.25 -6.98 -2.15
CA GLN A 151 -9.36 -6.80 -3.60
C GLN A 151 -7.99 -6.69 -4.28
N ILE A 152 -7.05 -5.93 -3.70
CA ILE A 152 -5.67 -5.83 -4.18
C ILE A 152 -5.01 -7.21 -4.22
N LYS A 153 -5.14 -7.99 -3.14
CA LYS A 153 -4.59 -9.34 -3.07
C LYS A 153 -5.17 -10.26 -4.16
N GLN A 154 -6.48 -10.19 -4.38
CA GLN A 154 -7.13 -10.98 -5.44
C GLN A 154 -6.61 -10.60 -6.84
N VAL A 155 -6.45 -9.30 -7.10
CA VAL A 155 -5.91 -8.78 -8.36
C VAL A 155 -4.48 -9.24 -8.58
N GLU A 156 -3.63 -9.21 -7.55
CA GLU A 156 -2.26 -9.73 -7.61
C GLU A 156 -2.22 -11.23 -7.93
N GLU A 157 -3.01 -12.03 -7.22
CA GLU A 157 -3.05 -13.48 -7.40
C GLU A 157 -3.50 -13.83 -8.82
N GLN A 158 -4.52 -13.14 -9.34
CA GLN A 158 -4.98 -13.30 -10.71
C GLN A 158 -3.89 -12.93 -11.72
N ALA A 159 -3.21 -11.79 -11.55
CA ALA A 159 -2.17 -11.36 -12.46
C ALA A 159 -0.98 -12.32 -12.48
N LYS A 160 -0.53 -12.78 -11.30
CA LYS A 160 0.56 -13.76 -11.15
C LYS A 160 0.18 -15.10 -11.82
N ALA A 161 -1.05 -15.57 -11.66
CA ALA A 161 -1.52 -16.78 -12.32
C ALA A 161 -1.57 -16.63 -13.86
N GLN A 162 -2.00 -15.47 -14.36
CA GLN A 162 -2.01 -15.19 -15.80
C GLN A 162 -0.59 -15.11 -16.39
N GLU A 163 0.36 -14.50 -15.67
CA GLU A 163 1.76 -14.44 -16.10
C GLU A 163 2.40 -15.83 -16.11
N ALA A 164 2.20 -16.62 -15.07
CA ALA A 164 2.68 -18.00 -15.00
C ALA A 164 2.13 -18.85 -16.17
N ALA A 165 0.82 -18.75 -16.46
CA ALA A 165 0.22 -19.46 -17.59
C ALA A 165 0.81 -19.03 -18.95
N LYS A 166 1.08 -17.73 -19.13
CA LYS A 166 1.72 -17.22 -20.36
C LYS A 166 3.15 -17.74 -20.51
N GLU A 167 3.92 -17.77 -19.43
CA GLU A 167 5.29 -18.29 -19.45
C GLU A 167 5.32 -19.81 -19.71
N GLU A 168 4.39 -20.58 -19.14
CA GLU A 168 4.27 -22.02 -19.45
C GLU A 168 3.98 -22.28 -20.94
N VAL A 169 3.12 -21.47 -21.56
CA VAL A 169 2.82 -21.58 -22.99
C VAL A 169 4.06 -21.26 -23.81
N LYS A 170 4.76 -20.15 -23.52
CA LYS A 170 6.01 -19.78 -24.21
C LYS A 170 7.09 -20.83 -24.05
N GLN A 171 7.23 -21.44 -22.87
CA GLN A 171 8.19 -22.50 -22.63
C GLN A 171 7.88 -23.73 -23.50
N LYS A 172 6.62 -24.17 -23.55
CA LYS A 172 6.19 -25.29 -24.41
C LYS A 172 6.43 -25.01 -25.89
N GLU A 173 6.18 -23.79 -26.35
CA GLU A 173 6.47 -23.38 -27.73
C GLU A 173 7.97 -23.39 -28.03
N ARG A 174 8.80 -22.85 -27.13
CA ARG A 174 10.27 -22.89 -27.25
C ARG A 174 10.81 -24.31 -27.28
N GLU A 175 10.33 -25.18 -26.39
CA GLU A 175 10.73 -26.59 -26.37
C GLU A 175 10.33 -27.32 -27.65
N LYS A 176 9.13 -27.05 -28.17
CA LYS A 176 8.67 -27.65 -29.43
C LYS A 176 9.54 -27.20 -30.59
N ALA A 177 9.77 -25.89 -30.74
CA ALA A 177 10.63 -25.34 -31.78
C ALA A 177 12.07 -25.87 -31.69
N TRP A 178 12.60 -26.02 -30.47
CA TRP A 178 13.91 -26.63 -30.24
C TRP A 178 13.97 -28.08 -30.71
N ARG A 179 12.95 -28.90 -30.39
CA ARG A 179 12.88 -30.31 -30.83
C ARG A 179 12.76 -30.41 -32.35
N GLU A 180 11.95 -29.58 -32.98
CA GLU A 180 11.80 -29.53 -34.44
C GLU A 180 13.12 -29.14 -35.13
N HIS A 181 13.85 -28.18 -34.56
CA HIS A 181 15.18 -27.80 -35.04
C HIS A 181 16.19 -28.96 -34.93
N GLN A 182 16.24 -29.64 -33.78
CA GLN A 182 17.13 -30.79 -33.60
C GLN A 182 16.83 -31.91 -34.60
N GLN A 183 15.55 -32.24 -34.82
CA GLN A 183 15.17 -33.25 -35.80
C GLN A 183 15.55 -32.85 -37.23
N ALA A 184 15.41 -31.57 -37.57
CA ALA A 184 15.82 -31.06 -38.88
C ALA A 184 17.35 -31.10 -39.07
N GLU A 185 18.12 -30.78 -38.03
CA GLU A 185 19.58 -30.90 -38.04
C GLU A 185 20.04 -32.36 -38.20
N GLU A 186 19.44 -33.28 -37.45
CA GLU A 186 19.71 -34.72 -37.56
C GLU A 186 19.41 -35.22 -38.98
N ALA A 187 18.23 -34.91 -39.53
CA ALA A 187 17.86 -35.28 -40.89
C ALA A 187 18.80 -34.67 -41.94
N PHE A 188 19.25 -33.43 -41.74
CA PHE A 188 20.23 -32.79 -42.62
C PHE A 188 21.60 -33.49 -42.56
N GLN A 189 22.07 -33.86 -41.37
CA GLN A 189 23.32 -34.61 -41.20
C GLN A 189 23.25 -35.99 -41.84
N GLU A 190 22.13 -36.70 -41.70
CA GLU A 190 21.92 -38.02 -42.33
C GLU A 190 21.87 -37.93 -43.86
N ALA A 191 21.25 -36.88 -44.41
CA ALA A 191 21.19 -36.64 -45.85
C ALA A 191 22.52 -36.13 -46.44
N LEU A 192 23.52 -35.86 -45.61
CA LEU A 192 24.80 -35.27 -46.02
C LEU A 192 25.71 -36.35 -46.61
N GLU A 193 25.67 -36.51 -47.93
CA GLU A 193 26.63 -37.35 -48.66
C GLU A 193 28.00 -36.66 -48.73
N VAL A 194 28.81 -36.79 -47.67
CA VAL A 194 30.19 -36.30 -47.67
C VAL A 194 31.04 -37.18 -48.61
N PRO A 195 31.58 -36.64 -49.71
CA PRO A 195 32.44 -37.40 -50.62
C PRO A 195 33.70 -37.90 -49.91
N THR A 196 34.20 -39.07 -50.29
CA THR A 196 35.33 -39.74 -49.63
C THR A 196 36.61 -38.89 -49.59
N TRP A 197 36.82 -38.03 -50.58
CA TRP A 197 37.96 -37.10 -50.64
C TRP A 197 37.86 -35.94 -49.63
N ALA A 198 36.65 -35.58 -49.20
CA ALA A 198 36.40 -34.52 -48.22
C ALA A 198 36.49 -35.02 -46.76
N LYS A 199 36.33 -36.34 -46.52
CA LYS A 199 36.45 -36.95 -45.18
C LYS A 199 37.89 -36.95 -44.62
N GLY A 200 38.90 -36.65 -45.46
CA GLY A 200 40.31 -36.65 -45.08
C GLY A 200 40.94 -35.27 -44.84
N VAL A 201 40.20 -34.16 -44.96
CA VAL A 201 40.77 -32.79 -44.90
C VAL A 201 40.52 -32.11 -43.54
N ILE A 202 40.60 -32.88 -42.45
CA ILE A 202 40.81 -32.34 -41.10
C ILE A 202 41.93 -33.16 -40.43
N VAL A 203 43.11 -33.17 -41.03
CA VAL A 203 44.38 -33.39 -40.33
C VAL A 203 45.44 -32.52 -41.00
N ALA A 204 46.11 -31.70 -40.16
CA ALA A 204 47.18 -30.73 -40.39
C ALA A 204 46.73 -29.30 -40.74
#